data_AF-A0A0Q9R8B8-F1
#
_entry.id   AF-A0A0Q9R8B8-F1
#
_cell.length_a   1.000
_cell.length_b   1.000
_cell.length_c   1.000
_cell.angle_alpha   90.00
_cell.angle_beta   90.00
_cell.angle_gamma   90.00
#
_symmetry.space_group_name_H-M   'P 1'
#
loop_
_entity.id
_entity.type
_entity.pdbx_description
1 polymer ?
#
loop_
_entity_poly.entity_id
_entity_poly.type
_entity_poly.pdbx_seq_one_letter_code
_entity_poly.pdbx_strand_id
1 'polypeptide(L)'
;MTVYGSNGTALPLGSQPPETTARTQTITGLTGGASYGFSIKAKTAAAGFGAESAKVTTTIQPVTDRLTITSAKWKAGDFRVIGTGSVVGSTVTVYRVTSTGAIGAVIPGAVATVTAAAPPGIGDFSIRLRNGAAPAQNPARIYVKSSNGGVAGPFTVANG
;
A
#
# COMPACT_ATOMS: atom_id res chain seq x y z
N MET A 1 -15.48 -19.05 17.24
CA MET A 1 -15.74 -18.01 16.22
C MET A 1 -15.32 -18.58 14.88
N THR A 2 -15.97 -18.19 13.79
CA THR A 2 -15.59 -18.60 12.44
C THR A 2 -15.32 -17.38 11.57
N VAL A 3 -14.21 -17.39 10.85
CA VAL A 3 -13.80 -16.38 9.87
C VAL A 3 -14.10 -16.87 8.45
N TYR A 4 -14.75 -16.01 7.68
CA TYR A 4 -15.19 -16.25 6.31
C TYR A 4 -14.43 -15.37 5.32
N GLY A 5 -14.18 -15.89 4.12
CA GLY A 5 -13.59 -15.15 3.02
C GLY A 5 -14.63 -14.33 2.29
N SER A 6 -14.18 -13.58 1.27
CA SER A 6 -15.04 -12.78 0.39
C SER A 6 -16.18 -13.58 -0.27
N ASN A 7 -15.98 -14.89 -0.46
CA ASN A 7 -16.95 -15.78 -1.09
C ASN A 7 -17.95 -16.37 -0.10
N GLY A 8 -17.94 -15.92 1.16
CA GLY A 8 -18.85 -16.39 2.20
C GLY A 8 -18.56 -17.79 2.73
N THR A 9 -17.52 -18.46 2.21
CA THR A 9 -17.00 -19.75 2.69
C THR A 9 -16.10 -19.53 3.90
N ALA A 10 -16.12 -20.48 4.85
CA ALA A 10 -15.17 -20.44 5.96
C ALA A 10 -13.76 -20.48 5.34
N LEU A 11 -12.91 -19.52 5.69
CA LEU A 11 -11.54 -19.57 5.19
C LEU A 11 -10.89 -20.83 5.77
N PRO A 12 -10.18 -21.63 4.95
CA PRO A 12 -9.21 -22.57 5.46
C PRO A 12 -8.02 -21.76 6.01
N LEU A 13 -8.22 -21.08 7.13
CA LEU A 13 -7.12 -20.54 7.92
C LEU A 13 -6.44 -21.73 8.60
N GLY A 14 -5.10 -21.72 8.63
CA GLY A 14 -4.30 -22.73 9.35
C GLY A 14 -4.67 -22.86 10.84
N SER A 15 -5.40 -21.89 11.41
CA SER A 15 -6.26 -22.10 12.57
C SER A 15 -7.44 -21.12 12.55
N GLN A 16 -8.66 -21.62 12.71
CA GLN A 16 -9.77 -20.78 13.14
C GLN A 16 -9.52 -20.36 14.59
N PRO A 17 -10.01 -19.18 15.04
CA PRO A 17 -9.84 -18.77 16.42
C PRO A 17 -10.37 -19.86 17.37
N PRO A 18 -9.62 -20.21 18.44
CA PRO A 18 -10.00 -21.30 19.32
C PRO A 18 -11.32 -21.02 20.04
N GLU A 19 -11.97 -22.09 20.50
CA GLU A 19 -13.07 -21.98 21.46
C GLU A 19 -12.59 -21.21 22.69
N THR A 20 -13.43 -20.31 23.19
CA THR A 20 -13.10 -19.51 24.37
C THR A 20 -14.37 -19.14 25.12
N THR A 21 -14.23 -18.91 26.43
CA THR A 21 -15.27 -18.31 27.27
C THR A 21 -15.16 -16.79 27.33
N ALA A 22 -14.09 -16.22 26.79
CA ALA A 22 -13.92 -14.77 26.70
C ALA A 22 -14.98 -14.16 25.78
N ARG A 23 -15.46 -12.97 26.15
CA ARG A 23 -16.45 -12.21 25.36
C ARG A 23 -15.83 -11.35 24.25
N THR A 24 -14.50 -11.36 24.17
CA THR A 24 -13.70 -10.62 23.19
C THR A 24 -12.69 -11.56 22.56
N GLN A 25 -12.45 -11.40 21.26
CA GLN A 25 -11.45 -12.19 20.54
C GLN A 25 -10.68 -11.30 19.56
N THR A 26 -9.36 -11.40 19.60
CA THR A 26 -8.46 -10.67 18.69
C THR A 26 -8.07 -11.58 17.54
N ILE A 27 -8.26 -11.11 16.31
CA ILE A 27 -7.88 -11.82 15.09
C ILE A 27 -6.73 -11.07 14.43
N THR A 28 -5.64 -11.77 14.17
CA THR A 28 -4.41 -11.25 13.55
C THR A 28 -4.12 -11.98 12.24
N GLY A 29 -3.17 -11.46 11.44
CA GLY A 29 -2.73 -12.10 10.20
C GLY A 29 -3.71 -11.94 9.03
N LEU A 30 -4.66 -11.02 9.13
CA LEU A 30 -5.57 -10.69 8.03
C LEU A 30 -4.83 -9.89 6.95
N THR A 31 -5.18 -10.14 5.69
CA THR A 31 -4.59 -9.44 4.55
C THR A 31 -5.28 -8.09 4.36
N GLY A 32 -4.49 -7.02 4.31
CA GLY A 32 -4.97 -5.69 3.99
C GLY A 32 -5.62 -5.63 2.61
N GLY A 33 -6.74 -4.92 2.50
CA GLY A 33 -7.54 -4.82 1.27
C GLY A 33 -8.52 -5.98 1.04
N ALA A 34 -8.43 -7.06 1.81
CA ALA A 34 -9.39 -8.17 1.73
C ALA A 34 -10.60 -7.94 2.64
N SER A 35 -11.77 -8.39 2.19
CA SER A 35 -13.01 -8.41 2.97
C SER A 35 -13.17 -9.75 3.68
N TYR A 36 -13.53 -9.69 4.96
CA TYR A 36 -13.79 -10.86 5.80
C TYR A 36 -15.18 -10.78 6.43
N GLY A 37 -15.79 -11.93 6.64
CA GLY A 37 -16.99 -12.09 7.46
C GLY A 37 -16.66 -12.81 8.77
N PHE A 38 -17.29 -12.42 9.86
CA PHE A 38 -17.07 -13.00 11.18
C PHE A 38 -18.39 -13.42 11.81
N SER A 39 -18.43 -14.62 12.38
CA SER A 39 -19.57 -15.08 13.17
C SER A 39 -19.14 -15.89 14.39
N ILE A 40 -20.07 -16.07 15.31
CA ILE A 40 -19.87 -16.84 16.53
C ILE A 40 -20.93 -17.94 16.66
N LYS A 41 -20.53 -19.06 17.25
CA LYS A 41 -21.42 -20.13 17.72
C LYS A 41 -21.17 -20.28 19.21
N ALA A 42 -22.25 -20.30 20.00
CA ALA A 42 -22.15 -20.65 21.42
C ALA A 42 -22.02 -22.16 21.55
N LYS A 43 -21.17 -22.63 22.46
CA LYS A 43 -21.08 -24.04 22.82
C LYS A 43 -21.62 -24.23 24.23
N THR A 44 -22.48 -25.22 24.41
CA THR A 44 -22.90 -25.67 25.74
C THR A 44 -22.37 -27.08 25.98
N ALA A 45 -22.14 -27.44 27.24
CA ALA A 45 -21.63 -28.76 27.60
C ALA A 45 -22.59 -29.89 27.20
N ALA A 46 -23.89 -29.63 27.16
CA ALA A 46 -24.93 -30.65 26.93
C ALA A 46 -25.38 -30.80 25.47
N ALA A 47 -25.32 -29.73 24.65
CA ALA A 47 -25.92 -29.71 23.31
C ALA A 47 -24.93 -29.40 22.17
N GLY A 48 -23.63 -29.31 22.46
CA GLY A 48 -22.63 -28.94 21.46
C GLY A 48 -22.77 -27.48 21.01
N PHE A 49 -22.53 -27.21 19.72
CA PHE A 49 -22.61 -25.85 19.17
C PHE A 49 -24.04 -25.49 18.77
N GLY A 50 -24.51 -24.32 19.21
CA GLY A 50 -25.74 -23.71 18.76
C GLY A 50 -25.66 -23.11 17.36
N ALA A 51 -26.76 -22.48 16.94
CA ALA A 51 -26.83 -21.77 15.66
C ALA A 51 -25.77 -20.67 15.53
N GLU A 52 -25.39 -20.40 14.29
CA GLU A 52 -24.44 -19.34 13.98
C GLU A 52 -25.08 -17.96 14.10
N SER A 53 -24.33 -16.99 14.63
CA SER A 53 -24.75 -15.60 14.62
C SER A 53 -24.82 -15.04 13.19
N ALA A 54 -25.50 -13.89 13.04
CA ALA A 54 -25.33 -13.08 11.84
C ALA A 54 -23.85 -12.76 11.60
N LYS A 55 -23.44 -12.70 10.32
CA LYS A 55 -22.07 -12.36 9.94
C LYS A 55 -21.87 -10.86 10.03
N VAL A 56 -20.80 -10.44 10.72
CA VAL A 56 -20.29 -9.07 10.66
C VAL A 56 -19.20 -9.03 9.59
N THR A 57 -19.36 -8.18 8.59
CA THR A 57 -18.38 -8.04 7.50
C THR A 57 -17.58 -6.77 7.63
N THR A 58 -16.31 -6.82 7.25
CA THR A 58 -15.44 -5.65 7.20
C THR A 58 -14.35 -5.85 6.16
N THR A 59 -13.86 -4.76 5.61
CA THR A 59 -12.69 -4.74 4.72
C THR A 59 -11.50 -4.22 5.51
N ILE A 60 -10.43 -5.00 5.56
CA ILE A 60 -9.23 -4.62 6.31
C ILE A 60 -8.54 -3.49 5.58
N GLN A 61 -8.22 -2.41 6.28
CA GLN A 61 -7.48 -1.30 5.70
C GLN A 61 -6.10 -1.81 5.26
N PRO A 62 -5.72 -1.63 3.98
CA PRO A 62 -4.39 -2.01 3.52
C PRO A 62 -3.32 -1.13 4.16
N VAL A 63 -2.25 -1.76 4.63
CA VAL A 63 -1.01 -1.06 4.97
C VAL A 63 -0.26 -0.81 3.67
N THR A 64 -0.38 0.41 3.15
CA THR A 64 0.31 0.84 1.92
C THR A 64 1.67 1.42 2.23
N ASP A 65 2.53 1.52 1.21
CA ASP A 65 3.82 2.19 1.33
C ASP A 65 3.66 3.66 1.75
N ARG A 66 4.50 4.12 2.69
CA ARG A 66 4.67 5.52 3.03
C ARG A 66 5.81 6.10 2.19
N LEU A 67 5.43 6.85 1.16
CA LEU A 67 6.36 7.57 0.31
C LEU A 67 6.58 9.01 0.79
N THR A 68 7.79 9.52 0.62
CA THR A 68 8.11 10.95 0.75
C THR A 68 9.03 11.35 -0.38
N ILE A 69 8.74 12.47 -1.05
CA ILE A 69 9.63 13.06 -2.05
C ILE A 69 10.46 14.13 -1.34
N THR A 70 11.77 13.98 -1.32
CA THR A 70 12.69 14.93 -0.67
C THR A 70 13.24 15.95 -1.67
N SER A 71 13.39 15.56 -2.94
CA SER A 71 13.72 16.49 -4.00
C SER A 71 13.20 16.03 -5.35
N ALA A 72 12.85 17.00 -6.19
CA ALA A 72 12.60 16.80 -7.61
C ALA A 72 13.18 17.99 -8.37
N LYS A 73 14.11 17.72 -9.28
CA LYS A 73 14.80 18.74 -10.09
C LYS A 73 14.77 18.36 -11.55
N TRP A 74 14.67 19.36 -12.39
CA TRP A 74 14.70 19.22 -13.83
C TRP A 74 15.58 20.30 -14.46
N LYS A 75 16.32 19.88 -15.48
CA LYS A 75 16.87 20.75 -16.52
C LYS A 75 16.79 20.01 -17.86
N ALA A 76 17.02 20.72 -18.96
CA ALA A 76 17.06 20.09 -20.27
C ALA A 76 18.06 18.90 -20.26
N GLY A 77 17.56 17.71 -20.56
CA GLY A 77 18.35 16.48 -20.58
C GLY A 77 18.69 15.88 -19.20
N ASP A 78 18.19 16.39 -18.08
CA ASP A 78 18.34 15.73 -16.76
C ASP A 78 17.08 15.92 -15.90
N PHE A 79 16.57 14.83 -15.37
CA PHE A 79 15.46 14.83 -14.43
C PHE A 79 15.79 13.90 -13.28
N ARG A 80 15.72 14.42 -12.06
CA ARG A 80 16.06 13.65 -10.86
C ARG A 80 14.96 13.78 -9.81
N VAL A 81 14.57 12.65 -9.23
CA VAL A 81 13.63 12.56 -8.11
C VAL A 81 14.25 11.69 -7.04
N ILE A 82 14.32 12.20 -5.81
CA ILE A 82 14.85 11.48 -4.64
C ILE A 82 13.77 11.47 -3.58
N GLY A 83 13.69 10.37 -2.85
CA GLY A 83 12.77 10.24 -1.74
C GLY A 83 13.00 8.96 -0.94
N THR A 84 12.07 8.69 -0.04
CA THR A 84 12.07 7.51 0.83
C THR A 84 10.80 6.70 0.64
N GLY A 85 10.91 5.39 0.85
CA GLY A 85 9.79 4.46 0.91
C GLY A 85 9.93 3.52 2.09
N SER A 86 8.81 3.15 2.69
CA SER A 86 8.75 2.24 3.85
C SER A 86 8.87 0.77 3.48
N VAL A 87 8.69 0.40 2.21
CA VAL A 87 8.70 -1.01 1.77
C VAL A 87 9.83 -1.26 0.76
N VAL A 88 10.96 -1.73 1.28
CA VAL A 88 12.14 -2.12 0.48
C VAL A 88 11.76 -3.19 -0.55
N GLY A 89 12.25 -3.05 -1.77
CA GLY A 89 11.95 -3.92 -2.92
C GLY A 89 10.73 -3.48 -3.74
N SER A 90 9.87 -2.60 -3.22
CA SER A 90 8.77 -2.02 -4.01
C SER A 90 9.29 -1.17 -5.16
N THR A 91 8.58 -1.15 -6.27
CA THR A 91 8.89 -0.26 -7.39
C THR A 91 8.10 1.04 -7.26
N VAL A 92 8.78 2.17 -7.42
CA VAL A 92 8.18 3.49 -7.47
C VAL A 92 8.19 4.04 -8.89
N THR A 93 7.09 4.66 -9.30
CA THR A 93 6.90 5.24 -10.64
C THR A 93 6.48 6.69 -10.52
N VAL A 94 7.07 7.57 -11.35
CA VAL A 94 6.71 8.99 -11.39
C VAL A 94 5.61 9.25 -12.41
N TYR A 95 4.63 10.06 -12.01
CA TYR A 95 3.49 10.48 -12.81
C TYR A 95 3.49 12.00 -12.93
N ARG A 96 3.04 12.51 -14.09
CA ARG A 96 2.70 13.92 -14.26
C ARG A 96 1.45 14.27 -13.47
N VAL A 97 1.24 15.55 -13.26
CA VAL A 97 -0.01 16.09 -12.69
C VAL A 97 -0.90 16.61 -13.82
N THR A 98 -2.20 16.31 -13.78
CA THR A 98 -3.17 16.88 -14.73
C THR A 98 -3.42 18.36 -14.42
N SER A 99 -4.09 19.09 -15.32
CA SER A 99 -4.50 20.48 -15.08
C SER A 99 -5.40 20.64 -13.85
N THR A 100 -6.15 19.60 -13.50
CA THR A 100 -7.03 19.55 -12.31
C THR A 100 -6.30 19.14 -11.04
N GLY A 101 -4.99 18.90 -11.10
CA GLY A 101 -4.20 18.47 -9.95
C GLY A 101 -4.24 16.97 -9.67
N ALA A 102 -4.87 16.15 -10.51
CA ALA A 102 -4.93 14.70 -10.34
C ALA A 102 -3.66 14.00 -10.86
N ILE A 103 -3.49 12.72 -10.52
CA ILE A 103 -2.43 11.87 -11.08
C ILE A 103 -2.70 11.68 -12.58
N GLY A 104 -1.77 12.12 -13.42
CA GLY A 104 -1.84 12.03 -14.87
C GLY A 104 -1.04 10.86 -15.44
N ALA A 105 -0.52 11.05 -16.66
CA ALA A 105 0.27 10.02 -17.35
C ALA A 105 1.63 9.78 -16.67
N VAL A 106 2.13 8.55 -16.77
CA VAL A 106 3.48 8.16 -16.35
C VAL A 106 4.53 9.02 -17.07
N ILE A 107 5.61 9.37 -16.37
CA ILE A 107 6.84 9.86 -17.00
C ILE A 107 7.65 8.64 -17.44
N PRO A 108 7.81 8.37 -18.76
CA PRO A 108 8.44 7.16 -19.24
C PRO A 108 9.85 6.96 -18.68
N GLY A 109 10.16 5.74 -18.24
CA GLY A 109 11.45 5.39 -17.64
C GLY A 109 11.68 5.92 -16.23
N ALA A 110 10.85 6.82 -15.70
CA ALA A 110 10.97 7.36 -14.35
C ALA A 110 10.51 6.35 -13.28
N VAL A 111 11.30 5.29 -13.13
CA VAL A 111 11.05 4.18 -12.20
C VAL A 111 12.30 3.87 -11.40
N ALA A 112 12.14 3.46 -10.15
CA ALA A 112 13.21 2.93 -9.31
C ALA A 112 12.65 1.89 -8.33
N THR A 113 13.51 1.03 -7.81
CA THR A 113 13.20 0.21 -6.65
C THR A 113 13.54 0.97 -5.37
N VAL A 114 12.75 0.78 -4.32
CA VAL A 114 13.10 1.23 -2.97
C VAL A 114 14.20 0.30 -2.47
N THR A 115 15.37 0.86 -2.20
CA THR A 115 16.54 0.14 -1.68
C THR A 115 16.67 0.36 -0.17
N ALA A 116 17.20 -0.62 0.57
CA ALA A 116 17.42 -0.47 2.00
C ALA A 116 18.34 0.74 2.27
N ALA A 117 17.93 1.60 3.21
CA ALA A 117 18.73 2.72 3.65
C ALA A 117 19.63 2.31 4.83
N ALA A 118 20.72 3.05 5.06
CA ALA A 118 21.51 2.87 6.26
C ALA A 118 20.66 3.24 7.51
N PRO A 119 20.78 2.51 8.64
CA PRO A 119 20.07 2.87 9.87
C PRO A 119 20.31 4.33 10.27
N PRO A 120 19.28 5.07 10.72
CA PRO A 120 17.93 4.62 11.07
C PRO A 120 16.92 4.65 9.90
N GLY A 121 17.36 4.84 8.65
CA GLY A 121 16.49 4.87 7.48
C GLY A 121 15.86 3.51 7.16
N ILE A 122 14.64 3.52 6.62
CA ILE A 122 13.93 2.30 6.19
C ILE A 122 14.31 1.95 4.74
N GLY A 123 14.10 2.89 3.82
CA GLY A 123 14.43 2.69 2.41
C GLY A 123 14.43 3.99 1.62
N ASP A 124 15.36 4.08 0.68
CA ASP A 124 15.58 5.22 -0.21
C ASP A 124 15.26 4.83 -1.66
N PHE A 125 14.80 5.80 -2.44
CA PHE A 125 14.74 5.67 -3.89
C PHE A 125 15.37 6.91 -4.56
N SER A 126 16.03 6.67 -5.68
CA SER A 126 16.61 7.72 -6.52
C SER A 126 16.34 7.40 -7.98
N ILE A 127 15.57 8.25 -8.63
CA ILE A 127 15.26 8.19 -10.06
C ILE A 127 16.09 9.26 -10.76
N ARG A 128 16.77 8.91 -11.85
CA ARG A 128 17.43 9.88 -12.71
C ARG A 128 17.27 9.49 -14.17
N LEU A 129 16.63 10.37 -14.93
CA LEU A 129 16.57 10.31 -16.39
C LEU A 129 17.57 11.29 -16.97
N ARG A 130 18.25 10.89 -18.05
CA ARG A 130 19.25 11.70 -18.73
C ARG A 130 18.99 11.73 -20.22
N ASN A 131 19.52 12.76 -20.88
CA ASN A 131 19.48 12.97 -22.31
C ASN A 131 18.03 12.88 -22.82
N GLY A 132 17.77 12.13 -23.90
CA GLY A 132 16.44 11.96 -24.49
C GLY A 132 15.42 11.22 -23.62
N ALA A 133 15.84 10.59 -22.50
CA ALA A 133 14.91 9.99 -21.56
C ALA A 133 14.29 11.02 -20.60
N ALA A 134 14.97 12.16 -20.36
CA ALA A 134 14.41 13.21 -19.53
C ALA A 134 13.22 13.88 -20.24
N PRO A 135 12.18 14.32 -19.50
CA PRO A 135 11.10 15.11 -20.07
C PRO A 135 11.65 16.31 -20.87
N ALA A 136 11.14 16.54 -22.08
CA ALA A 136 11.59 17.65 -22.93
C ALA A 136 11.31 19.04 -22.31
N GLN A 137 10.32 19.12 -21.41
CA GLN A 137 9.97 20.31 -20.66
C GLN A 137 9.84 19.95 -19.17
N ASN A 138 10.03 20.94 -18.30
CA ASN A 138 9.82 20.77 -16.87
C ASN A 138 8.37 20.29 -16.61
N PRO A 139 8.17 19.14 -15.94
CA PRO A 139 6.84 18.65 -15.57
C PRO A 139 6.06 19.57 -14.61
N ALA A 140 6.72 20.56 -14.01
CA ALA A 140 6.26 21.50 -12.99
C ALA A 140 5.84 20.85 -11.66
N ARG A 141 5.01 19.80 -11.69
CA ARG A 141 4.59 19.02 -10.52
C ARG A 141 4.52 17.54 -10.87
N ILE A 142 4.77 16.69 -9.87
CA ILE A 142 4.75 15.23 -10.03
C ILE A 142 4.05 14.53 -8.86
N TYR A 143 3.60 13.30 -9.12
CA TYR A 143 3.31 12.30 -8.09
C TYR A 143 4.29 11.13 -8.22
N VAL A 144 4.58 10.47 -7.11
CA VAL A 144 5.27 9.18 -7.08
C VAL A 144 4.33 8.15 -6.46
N LYS A 145 4.16 7.00 -7.12
CA LYS A 145 3.32 5.88 -6.63
C LYS A 145 4.16 4.63 -6.47
N SER A 146 3.95 3.90 -5.39
CA SER A 146 4.59 2.61 -5.13
C SER A 146 3.73 1.44 -5.63
N SER A 147 4.36 0.35 -6.07
CA SER A 147 3.70 -0.90 -6.42
C SER A 147 3.01 -1.56 -5.22
N ASN A 148 3.47 -1.28 -3.99
CA ASN A 148 2.84 -1.72 -2.75
C ASN A 148 1.76 -0.74 -2.24
N GLY A 149 1.20 0.07 -3.15
CA GLY A 149 0.26 1.14 -2.83
C GLY A 149 0.95 2.33 -2.16
N GLY A 150 0.22 3.43 -1.99
CA GLY A 150 0.78 4.68 -1.45
C GLY A 150 1.23 5.64 -2.55
N VAL A 151 1.01 6.92 -2.29
CA VAL A 151 1.27 8.01 -3.23
C VAL A 151 1.89 9.17 -2.47
N ALA A 152 2.96 9.75 -3.02
CA ALA A 152 3.50 11.03 -2.57
C ALA A 152 3.31 12.08 -3.66
N GLY A 153 2.93 13.29 -3.24
CA GLY A 153 2.71 14.43 -4.13
C GLY A 153 1.32 15.05 -3.93
N PRO A 154 0.99 16.08 -4.71
CA PRO A 154 1.78 16.61 -5.82
C PRO A 154 3.00 17.38 -5.30
N PHE A 155 4.18 17.10 -5.84
CA PHE A 155 5.45 17.74 -5.44
C PHE A 155 5.96 18.66 -6.55
N THR A 156 6.40 19.87 -6.19
CA THR A 156 6.91 20.86 -7.15
C THR A 156 8.29 20.47 -7.67
N VAL A 157 8.47 20.48 -8.99
CA VAL A 157 9.75 20.20 -9.66
C VAL A 157 10.49 21.51 -9.88
N ALA A 158 11.58 21.71 -9.15
CA ALA A 158 12.42 22.89 -9.31
C ALA A 158 13.27 22.81 -10.58
N ASN A 159 13.57 23.96 -11.18
CA ASN A 159 14.64 24.02 -12.18
C ASN A 159 16.00 23.88 -11.48
N GLY A 160 16.87 23.00 -11.98
CA GLY A 160 18.20 22.77 -11.39
C GLY A 160 18.97 21.60 -11.98
#